data_AF-A0A965J527-F1
#
_entry.id   AF-A0A965J527-F1
#
_cell.length_a   1.000
_cell.length_b   1.000
_cell.length_c   1.000
_cell.angle_alpha   90.00
_cell.angle_beta   90.00
_cell.angle_gamma   90.00
#
_symmetry.space_group_name_H-M   'P 1'
#
loop_
_entity.id
_entity.type
_entity.pdbx_description
1 polymer ?
#
loop_
_entity_poly.entity_id
_entity_poly.type
_entity_poly.pdbx_seq_one_letter_code
_entity_poly.pdbx_strand_id
1 'polypeptide(L)'
;MFTFGQTVSIIGTFTNWASDVNMNSTDNTNWTLTYTFNATEQVKFRQNASWIVNWGNSSFPSGTGVQDGPNIQVPAGEYIISFNSSTGAYNFESTNPNPPSNVNPTNRQLVLQGFWWDYWNNNYQNGWANYLAELAPRLKSMGIDAVWIPPSIKNTGTNSVGYAPFDHYDLGDKWQKGNVKTRMGDKDELLRMMAVFKANGIDVIQDIVLNHVVGAGSQTGSGGQDPAAMDDGQTNRYKNFR
;
A
#
# COMPACT_ATOMS: atom_id res chain seq x y z
N MET A 1 -41.92 32.80 8.21
CA MET A 1 -42.09 31.49 7.55
C MET A 1 -40.91 30.65 7.97
N PHE A 2 -41.10 29.68 8.87
CA PHE A 2 -40.03 28.78 9.26
C PHE A 2 -39.74 27.86 8.08
N THR A 3 -38.65 28.09 7.37
CA THR A 3 -38.11 27.09 6.44
C THR A 3 -37.67 25.90 7.29
N PHE A 4 -38.42 24.81 7.23
CA PHE A 4 -37.92 23.53 7.72
C PHE A 4 -36.62 23.24 6.97
N GLY A 5 -35.51 23.16 7.70
CA GLY A 5 -34.22 22.85 7.11
C GLY A 5 -34.33 21.51 6.39
N GLN A 6 -33.95 21.47 5.11
CA GLN A 6 -33.81 20.21 4.39
C GLN A 6 -32.75 19.36 5.10
N THR A 7 -32.90 18.04 5.09
CA THR A 7 -31.81 17.13 5.48
C THR A 7 -31.34 16.38 4.26
N VAL A 8 -30.04 16.05 4.24
CA VAL A 8 -29.50 15.09 3.27
C VAL A 8 -28.84 13.96 4.04
N SER A 9 -29.03 12.74 3.55
CA SER A 9 -28.49 11.52 4.10
C SER A 9 -27.85 10.66 3.02
N ILE A 10 -27.03 9.71 3.45
CA ILE A 10 -26.70 8.53 2.65
C ILE A 10 -27.55 7.35 3.07
N ILE A 11 -27.87 6.49 2.11
CA ILE A 11 -28.56 5.21 2.33
C ILE A 11 -28.02 4.18 1.35
N GLY A 12 -28.03 2.91 1.73
CA GLY A 12 -27.43 1.88 0.89
C GLY A 12 -27.58 0.47 1.42
N THR A 13 -26.88 -0.46 0.77
CA THR A 13 -26.82 -1.87 1.19
C THR A 13 -26.27 -2.02 2.62
N PHE A 14 -25.40 -1.11 3.07
CA PHE A 14 -24.86 -1.06 4.43
C PHE A 14 -25.92 -0.79 5.53
N THR A 15 -27.08 -0.24 5.17
CA THR A 15 -28.26 -0.12 6.07
C THR A 15 -29.43 -0.99 5.61
N ASN A 16 -29.19 -1.94 4.70
CA ASN A 16 -30.22 -2.72 4.01
C ASN A 16 -31.32 -1.84 3.38
N TRP A 17 -30.98 -0.61 2.96
CA TRP A 17 -31.92 0.39 2.45
C TRP A 17 -33.07 0.74 3.41
N ALA A 18 -32.94 0.45 4.71
CA ALA A 18 -34.00 0.60 5.69
C ALA A 18 -33.87 1.87 6.53
N SER A 19 -32.65 2.35 6.77
CA SER A 19 -32.37 3.54 7.58
C SER A 19 -31.37 4.47 6.91
N ASP A 20 -31.59 5.76 7.07
CA ASP A 20 -30.68 6.82 6.61
C ASP A 20 -29.57 7.10 7.62
N VAL A 21 -28.42 7.48 7.09
CA VAL A 21 -27.35 8.12 7.86
C VAL A 21 -27.29 9.59 7.45
N ASN A 22 -27.69 10.48 8.34
CA ASN A 22 -27.75 11.92 8.06
C ASN A 22 -26.35 12.52 7.89
N MET A 23 -26.23 13.44 6.93
CA MET A 23 -25.06 14.28 6.74
C MET A 23 -25.23 15.62 7.49
N ASN A 24 -24.12 16.28 7.80
CA ASN A 24 -24.11 17.58 8.47
C ASN A 24 -23.99 18.72 7.45
N SER A 25 -24.58 19.87 7.75
CA SER A 25 -24.42 21.09 6.95
C SER A 25 -24.56 22.33 7.83
N THR A 26 -23.87 23.41 7.47
CA THR A 26 -23.99 24.74 8.08
C THR A 26 -24.71 25.74 7.19
N ASP A 27 -24.89 25.41 5.91
CA ASP A 27 -25.43 26.31 4.86
C ASP A 27 -26.62 25.70 4.10
N ASN A 28 -27.09 24.52 4.51
CA ASN A 28 -28.16 23.73 3.87
C ASN A 28 -27.91 23.38 2.39
N THR A 29 -26.67 23.52 1.90
CA THR A 29 -26.33 23.31 0.50
C THR A 29 -25.19 22.32 0.35
N ASN A 30 -24.13 22.50 1.13
CA ASN A 30 -22.95 21.65 1.20
C ASN A 30 -23.08 20.72 2.42
N TRP A 31 -23.02 19.43 2.17
CA TRP A 31 -23.23 18.37 3.15
C TRP A 31 -21.95 17.58 3.33
N THR A 32 -21.59 17.30 4.58
CA THR A 32 -20.40 16.51 4.93
C THR A 32 -20.73 15.39 5.90
N LEU A 33 -20.06 14.25 5.74
CA LEU A 33 -20.17 13.10 6.63
C LEU A 33 -18.85 12.32 6.61
N THR A 34 -18.33 11.95 7.77
CA THR A 34 -17.30 10.91 7.87
C THR A 34 -17.99 9.56 8.09
N TYR A 35 -17.73 8.59 7.22
CA TYR A 35 -18.36 7.26 7.32
C TYR A 35 -17.42 6.14 6.90
N THR A 36 -17.57 4.98 7.55
CA THR A 36 -16.78 3.76 7.30
C THR A 36 -17.65 2.66 6.72
N PHE A 37 -17.32 2.20 5.52
CA PHE A 37 -17.94 1.04 4.89
C PHE A 37 -17.10 -0.21 5.14
N ASN A 38 -17.71 -1.27 5.68
CA ASN A 38 -17.03 -2.52 6.03
C ASN A 38 -16.87 -3.50 4.85
N ALA A 39 -17.58 -3.25 3.75
CA ALA A 39 -17.53 -4.01 2.51
C ALA A 39 -17.70 -3.05 1.33
N THR A 40 -17.70 -3.59 0.10
CA THR A 40 -18.14 -2.81 -1.05
C THR A 40 -19.65 -2.69 -1.01
N GLU A 41 -20.16 -1.46 -0.99
CA GLU A 41 -21.56 -1.15 -0.75
C GLU A 41 -22.13 -0.29 -1.87
N GLN A 42 -23.43 -0.36 -2.07
CA GLN A 42 -24.16 0.52 -2.99
C GLN A 42 -24.75 1.68 -2.19
N VAL A 43 -24.52 2.91 -2.65
CA VAL A 43 -24.88 4.13 -1.92
C VAL A 43 -25.70 5.08 -2.79
N LYS A 44 -26.69 5.74 -2.18
CA LYS A 44 -27.46 6.88 -2.72
C LYS A 44 -27.41 8.03 -1.72
N PHE A 45 -27.48 9.26 -2.24
CA PHE A 45 -27.84 10.43 -1.44
C PHE A 45 -29.34 10.63 -1.47
N ARG A 46 -29.94 11.05 -0.35
CA ARG A 46 -31.38 11.21 -0.24
C ARG A 46 -31.75 12.46 0.54
N GLN A 47 -32.74 13.20 0.07
CA GLN A 47 -33.26 14.35 0.80
C GLN A 47 -34.39 13.92 1.72
N ASN A 48 -34.41 14.46 2.95
CA ASN A 48 -35.51 14.31 3.90
C ASN A 48 -35.90 12.84 4.18
N ALA A 49 -34.93 11.92 4.12
CA ALA A 49 -35.18 10.48 4.28
C ALA A 49 -36.28 9.92 3.35
N SER A 50 -36.46 10.54 2.18
CA SER A 50 -37.55 10.24 1.25
C SER A 50 -37.01 10.01 -0.16
N TRP A 51 -37.53 8.99 -0.85
CA TRP A 51 -37.11 8.67 -2.22
C TRP A 51 -37.55 9.71 -3.26
N ILE A 52 -38.41 10.68 -2.90
CA ILE A 52 -38.88 11.73 -3.82
C ILE A 52 -37.70 12.48 -4.44
N VAL A 53 -36.68 12.83 -3.64
CA VAL A 53 -35.46 13.47 -4.13
C VAL A 53 -34.27 12.63 -3.69
N ASN A 54 -33.61 11.99 -4.64
CA ASN A 54 -32.46 11.14 -4.40
C ASN A 54 -31.48 11.25 -5.56
N TRP A 55 -30.19 11.14 -5.25
CA TRP A 55 -29.12 11.29 -6.23
C TRP A 55 -28.21 10.08 -6.24
N GLY A 56 -27.80 9.70 -7.45
CA GLY A 56 -26.86 8.62 -7.70
C GLY A 56 -26.09 8.82 -9.00
N ASN A 57 -24.97 8.11 -9.14
CA ASN A 57 -24.12 8.05 -10.32
C ASN A 57 -23.24 6.78 -10.21
N SER A 58 -22.78 6.21 -11.32
CA SER A 58 -21.90 5.03 -11.30
C SER A 58 -20.42 5.35 -11.08
N SER A 59 -20.03 6.63 -11.15
CA SER A 59 -18.66 7.09 -10.99
C SER A 59 -18.22 7.14 -9.53
N PHE A 60 -16.97 6.80 -9.27
CA PHE A 60 -16.32 6.86 -7.96
C PHE A 60 -14.84 7.24 -8.17
N PRO A 61 -14.19 8.01 -7.28
CA PRO A 61 -14.68 8.52 -5.99
C PRO A 61 -15.50 9.81 -6.07
N SER A 62 -15.55 10.46 -7.22
CA SER A 62 -16.28 11.72 -7.39
C SER A 62 -17.14 11.70 -8.64
N GLY A 63 -18.10 12.62 -8.68
CA GLY A 63 -19.02 12.76 -9.80
C GLY A 63 -20.13 13.74 -9.51
N THR A 64 -21.14 13.72 -10.37
CA THR A 64 -22.36 14.51 -10.21
C THR A 64 -23.53 13.55 -10.12
N GLY A 65 -24.11 13.44 -8.92
CA GLY A 65 -25.31 12.66 -8.68
C GLY A 65 -26.48 13.30 -9.42
N VAL A 66 -27.22 12.49 -10.18
CA VAL A 66 -28.42 12.93 -10.88
C VAL A 66 -29.65 12.34 -10.18
N GLN A 67 -30.78 13.05 -10.28
CA GLN A 67 -32.07 12.58 -9.75
C GLN A 67 -32.36 11.17 -10.27
N ASP A 68 -32.65 10.23 -9.37
CA ASP A 68 -32.92 8.83 -9.67
C ASP A 68 -31.79 8.09 -10.41
N GLY A 69 -30.57 8.64 -10.40
CA GLY A 69 -29.39 8.04 -11.03
C GLY A 69 -28.98 6.69 -10.41
N PRO A 70 -28.08 5.94 -11.08
CA PRO A 70 -27.65 4.63 -10.61
C PRO A 70 -26.96 4.69 -9.24
N ASN A 71 -26.93 3.58 -8.51
CA ASN A 71 -26.26 3.51 -7.21
C ASN A 71 -24.74 3.65 -7.36
N ILE A 72 -24.13 4.43 -6.47
CA ILE A 72 -22.68 4.61 -6.41
C ILE A 72 -22.08 3.35 -5.76
N GLN A 73 -21.16 2.66 -6.43
CA GLN A 73 -20.41 1.55 -5.85
C GLN A 73 -19.25 2.11 -5.03
N VAL A 74 -19.31 1.97 -3.71
CA VAL A 74 -18.30 2.49 -2.79
C VAL A 74 -17.53 1.31 -2.18
N PRO A 75 -16.22 1.15 -2.48
CA PRO A 75 -15.40 0.12 -1.85
C PRO A 75 -15.31 0.30 -0.33
N ALA A 76 -14.98 -0.79 0.38
CA ALA A 76 -14.72 -0.75 1.81
C ALA A 76 -13.63 0.30 2.14
N GLY A 77 -13.83 1.07 3.21
CA GLY A 77 -12.93 2.15 3.60
C GLY A 77 -13.63 3.23 4.40
N GLU A 78 -12.84 4.13 4.97
CA GLU A 78 -13.30 5.35 5.63
C GLU A 78 -13.14 6.56 4.71
N TYR A 79 -14.19 7.38 4.63
CA TYR A 79 -14.25 8.52 3.73
C TYR A 79 -14.78 9.77 4.45
N ILE A 80 -14.21 10.92 4.09
CA ILE A 80 -14.88 12.22 4.19
C ILE A 80 -15.73 12.35 2.93
N ILE A 81 -17.03 12.22 3.10
CA ILE A 81 -18.02 12.34 2.05
C ILE A 81 -18.47 13.79 2.00
N SER A 82 -18.37 14.41 0.83
CA SER A 82 -18.93 15.73 0.54
C SER A 82 -19.98 15.62 -0.56
N PHE A 83 -21.06 16.37 -0.41
CA PHE A 83 -22.13 16.46 -1.40
C PHE A 83 -22.73 17.86 -1.44
N ASN A 84 -22.88 18.42 -2.64
CA ASN A 84 -23.59 19.67 -2.85
C ASN A 84 -24.99 19.37 -3.41
N SER A 85 -26.02 19.63 -2.61
CA SER A 85 -27.42 19.33 -2.97
C SER A 85 -28.00 20.21 -4.09
N SER A 86 -27.39 21.36 -4.39
CA SER A 86 -27.83 22.22 -5.49
C SER A 86 -27.26 21.81 -6.84
N THR A 87 -26.04 21.27 -6.87
CA THR A 87 -25.36 20.86 -8.11
C THR A 87 -25.33 19.36 -8.33
N GLY A 88 -25.55 18.56 -7.28
CA GLY A 88 -25.36 17.11 -7.28
C GLY A 88 -23.90 16.69 -7.18
N ALA A 89 -22.94 17.60 -7.15
CA ALA A 89 -21.51 17.25 -7.08
C ALA A 89 -21.20 16.53 -5.75
N TYR A 90 -20.52 15.39 -5.84
CA TYR A 90 -20.05 14.64 -4.67
C TYR A 90 -18.58 14.25 -4.80
N ASN A 91 -17.95 14.02 -3.66
CA ASN A 91 -16.64 13.40 -3.56
C ASN A 91 -16.55 12.52 -2.31
N PHE A 92 -16.03 11.32 -2.48
CA PHE A 92 -15.62 10.41 -1.42
C PHE A 92 -14.11 10.54 -1.25
N GLU A 93 -13.68 11.54 -0.48
CA GLU A 93 -12.27 11.69 -0.15
C GLU A 93 -11.91 10.62 0.87
N SER A 94 -10.99 9.71 0.54
CA SER A 94 -10.49 8.81 1.57
C SER A 94 -9.82 9.65 2.65
N THR A 95 -10.14 9.39 3.92
CA THR A 95 -9.40 9.98 5.06
C THR A 95 -7.95 9.51 5.10
N ASN A 96 -7.55 8.65 4.16
CA ASN A 96 -6.18 8.20 4.04
C ASN A 96 -5.72 8.04 2.58
N PRO A 97 -4.79 8.89 2.07
CA PRO A 97 -4.19 8.70 0.75
C PRO A 97 -3.28 7.45 0.65
N ASN A 98 -3.14 6.71 1.76
CA ASN A 98 -2.71 5.32 1.88
C ASN A 98 -3.61 4.69 2.95
N PRO A 99 -4.35 3.59 2.75
CA PRO A 99 -5.27 3.09 3.78
C PRO A 99 -4.55 2.97 5.13
N PRO A 100 -5.14 3.43 6.26
CA PRO A 100 -4.55 3.11 7.55
C PRO A 100 -4.66 1.60 7.65
N SER A 101 -3.54 0.95 7.91
CA SER A 101 -3.51 -0.35 8.58
C SER A 101 -4.71 -0.43 9.53
N ASN A 102 -5.67 -1.33 9.27
CA ASN A 102 -6.82 -1.64 10.13
C ASN A 102 -6.49 -1.32 11.59
N VAL A 103 -6.92 -0.15 12.07
CA VAL A 103 -6.59 0.26 13.44
C VAL A 103 -7.49 -0.60 14.32
N ASN A 104 -6.92 -1.70 14.77
CA ASN A 104 -7.47 -2.53 15.83
C ASN A 104 -7.91 -1.58 16.95
N PRO A 105 -9.13 -1.67 17.50
CA PRO A 105 -9.70 -0.70 18.45
C PRO A 105 -8.96 -0.61 19.81
N THR A 106 -7.74 -1.17 19.89
CA THR A 106 -6.79 -1.06 20.99
C THR A 106 -5.38 -0.64 20.50
N ASN A 107 -5.26 0.34 19.60
CA ASN A 107 -4.03 1.15 19.38
C ASN A 107 -2.68 0.37 19.25
N ARG A 108 -2.68 -0.84 18.69
CA ARG A 108 -1.48 -1.67 18.53
C ARG A 108 -1.41 -2.21 17.11
N GLN A 109 -0.34 -1.86 16.40
CA GLN A 109 0.01 -2.45 15.12
C GLN A 109 0.75 -3.77 15.35
N LEU A 110 0.48 -4.77 14.50
CA LEU A 110 1.17 -6.05 14.55
C LEU A 110 2.25 -6.14 13.46
N VAL A 111 3.50 -6.20 13.90
CA VAL A 111 4.66 -6.42 13.02
C VAL A 111 5.02 -7.90 13.00
N LEU A 112 5.13 -8.48 11.81
CA LEU A 112 5.69 -9.80 11.60
C LEU A 112 7.14 -9.69 11.14
N GLN A 113 8.06 -10.35 11.84
CA GLN A 113 9.38 -10.63 11.27
C GLN A 113 9.24 -11.68 10.16
N GLY A 114 9.43 -11.25 8.90
CA GLY A 114 9.17 -12.07 7.72
C GLY A 114 10.31 -12.99 7.30
N PHE A 115 11.31 -13.21 8.17
CA PHE A 115 12.52 -13.96 7.85
C PHE A 115 13.22 -14.53 9.10
N TRP A 116 14.06 -15.54 8.91
CA TRP A 116 14.98 -16.11 9.91
C TRP A 116 16.25 -16.63 9.22
N TRP A 117 17.26 -17.08 9.96
CA TRP A 117 18.55 -17.47 9.39
C TRP A 117 18.45 -18.45 8.19
N ASP A 118 17.55 -19.42 8.31
CA ASP A 118 17.37 -20.51 7.34
C ASP A 118 16.09 -20.37 6.52
N TYR A 119 15.66 -19.15 6.15
CA TYR A 119 14.43 -18.95 5.34
C TYR A 119 14.51 -19.49 3.90
N TRP A 120 15.57 -20.21 3.54
CA TRP A 120 15.75 -20.72 2.19
C TRP A 120 14.53 -21.55 1.75
N ASN A 121 14.04 -21.27 0.55
CA ASN A 121 12.86 -21.92 0.00
C ASN A 121 13.16 -22.41 -1.41
N ASN A 122 13.08 -23.73 -1.63
CA ASN A 122 13.40 -24.36 -2.91
C ASN A 122 12.44 -23.96 -4.04
N ASN A 123 11.22 -23.53 -3.72
CA ASN A 123 10.27 -23.01 -4.71
C ASN A 123 10.53 -21.54 -5.05
N TYR A 124 11.32 -20.82 -4.24
CA TYR A 124 11.64 -19.40 -4.39
C TYR A 124 13.14 -19.16 -4.16
N GLN A 125 13.97 -19.86 -4.93
CA GLN A 125 15.43 -19.78 -4.81
C GLN A 125 15.91 -18.36 -5.08
N ASN A 126 16.49 -17.70 -4.06
CA ASN A 126 16.86 -16.29 -4.13
C ASN A 126 15.70 -15.40 -4.64
N GLY A 127 14.46 -15.71 -4.25
CA GLY A 127 13.23 -15.04 -4.70
C GLY A 127 12.25 -14.83 -3.54
N TRP A 128 12.76 -14.58 -2.33
CA TRP A 128 11.94 -14.45 -1.13
C TRP A 128 10.90 -13.34 -1.23
N ALA A 129 11.18 -12.27 -1.98
CA ALA A 129 10.21 -11.21 -2.26
C ALA A 129 8.95 -11.75 -2.95
N ASN A 130 9.08 -12.70 -3.89
CA ASN A 130 7.92 -13.31 -4.55
C ASN A 130 7.09 -14.16 -3.58
N TYR A 131 7.77 -14.95 -2.73
CA TYR A 131 7.10 -15.72 -1.68
C TYR A 131 6.30 -14.81 -0.74
N LEU A 132 6.92 -13.73 -0.28
CA LEU A 132 6.25 -12.74 0.56
C LEU A 132 5.07 -12.11 -0.16
N ALA A 133 5.23 -11.68 -1.42
CA ALA A 133 4.16 -11.08 -2.21
C ALA A 133 2.93 -12.00 -2.32
N GLU A 134 3.13 -13.30 -2.54
CA GLU A 134 2.03 -14.29 -2.59
C GLU A 134 1.35 -14.49 -1.23
N LEU A 135 2.09 -14.34 -0.13
CA LEU A 135 1.54 -14.43 1.23
C LEU A 135 0.74 -13.19 1.67
N ALA A 136 0.89 -12.04 0.99
CA ALA A 136 0.32 -10.76 1.43
C ALA A 136 -1.17 -10.83 1.82
N PRO A 137 -2.07 -11.43 1.00
CA PRO A 137 -3.49 -11.47 1.35
C PRO A 137 -3.75 -12.29 2.62
N ARG A 138 -3.02 -13.39 2.80
CA ARG A 138 -3.11 -14.25 3.99
C ARG A 138 -2.60 -13.52 5.22
N LEU A 139 -1.45 -12.86 5.14
CA LEU A 139 -0.89 -12.08 6.24
C LEU A 139 -1.87 -10.99 6.69
N LYS A 140 -2.51 -10.30 5.75
CA LYS A 140 -3.50 -9.28 6.11
C LYS A 140 -4.73 -9.89 6.79
N SER A 141 -5.22 -11.03 6.30
CA SER A 141 -6.35 -11.74 6.92
C SER A 141 -6.07 -12.19 8.35
N MET A 142 -4.78 -12.37 8.70
CA MET A 142 -4.33 -12.70 10.07
C MET A 142 -4.17 -11.46 10.96
N GLY A 143 -4.40 -10.26 10.42
CA GLY A 143 -4.24 -9.00 11.16
C GLY A 143 -2.81 -8.47 11.20
N ILE A 144 -1.91 -8.93 10.31
CA ILE A 144 -0.57 -8.34 10.19
C ILE A 144 -0.69 -6.95 9.55
N ASP A 145 -0.05 -5.96 10.17
CA ASP A 145 -0.04 -4.57 9.72
C ASP A 145 1.26 -4.18 9.02
N ALA A 146 2.37 -4.78 9.43
CA ALA A 146 3.67 -4.58 8.79
C ALA A 146 4.48 -5.86 8.77
N VAL A 147 5.35 -5.99 7.77
CA VAL A 147 6.33 -7.07 7.68
C VAL A 147 7.73 -6.48 7.68
N TRP A 148 8.55 -6.92 8.64
CA TRP A 148 9.97 -6.65 8.68
C TRP A 148 10.71 -7.64 7.78
N ILE A 149 11.36 -7.11 6.74
CA ILE A 149 12.10 -7.88 5.73
C ILE A 149 13.61 -7.81 5.99
N PRO A 150 14.38 -8.85 5.59
CA PRO A 150 15.83 -8.87 5.79
C PRO A 150 16.51 -7.79 4.94
N PRO A 151 17.78 -7.46 5.20
CA PRO A 151 18.54 -6.55 4.34
C PRO A 151 18.51 -7.03 2.88
N SER A 152 17.97 -6.19 1.99
CA SER A 152 17.73 -6.52 0.58
C SER A 152 18.90 -6.14 -0.35
N ILE A 153 19.92 -5.51 0.22
CA ILE A 153 21.09 -5.02 -0.50
C ILE A 153 22.07 -6.14 -0.87
N LYS A 154 22.96 -5.89 -1.83
CA LYS A 154 23.97 -6.85 -2.24
C LYS A 154 24.89 -7.20 -1.09
N ASN A 155 25.10 -8.49 -0.92
CA ASN A 155 25.95 -9.08 0.10
C ASN A 155 27.16 -9.77 -0.55
N THR A 156 28.18 -10.10 0.25
CA THR A 156 29.31 -10.93 -0.19
C THR A 156 28.89 -12.32 -0.69
N GLY A 157 27.72 -12.80 -0.25
CA GLY A 157 27.03 -13.98 -0.74
C GLY A 157 25.62 -14.05 -0.16
N THR A 158 24.79 -14.96 -0.67
CA THR A 158 23.37 -15.08 -0.23
C THR A 158 23.23 -15.73 1.15
N ASN A 159 24.23 -16.48 1.61
CA ASN A 159 24.17 -17.23 2.87
C ASN A 159 24.14 -16.32 4.12
N SER A 160 24.62 -15.07 4.02
CA SER A 160 24.62 -14.12 5.14
C SER A 160 23.26 -13.46 5.40
N VAL A 161 22.22 -13.82 4.65
CA VAL A 161 20.83 -13.40 4.91
C VAL A 161 20.61 -11.88 4.81
N GLY A 162 21.59 -11.13 4.28
CA GLY A 162 21.56 -9.67 4.27
C GLY A 162 22.59 -9.00 5.19
N TYR A 163 23.13 -9.74 6.17
CA TYR A 163 23.99 -9.21 7.24
C TYR A 163 25.50 -9.22 6.93
N ALA A 164 25.91 -9.41 5.68
CA ALA A 164 27.27 -9.14 5.21
C ALA A 164 27.22 -8.16 4.03
N PRO A 165 26.74 -6.92 4.27
CA PRO A 165 26.47 -5.97 3.21
C PRO A 165 27.74 -5.60 2.46
N PHE A 166 27.64 -5.52 1.13
CA PHE A 166 28.74 -5.15 0.23
C PHE A 166 28.47 -3.84 -0.50
N ASP A 167 27.28 -3.71 -1.12
CA ASP A 167 26.87 -2.51 -1.86
C ASP A 167 25.46 -2.12 -1.41
N HIS A 168 25.34 -1.06 -0.60
CA HIS A 168 24.06 -0.56 -0.09
C HIS A 168 23.10 -0.07 -1.18
N TYR A 169 23.59 0.16 -2.40
CA TYR A 169 22.81 0.71 -3.52
C TYR A 169 22.52 -0.31 -4.61
N ASP A 170 22.90 -1.57 -4.43
CA ASP A 170 22.54 -2.67 -5.31
C ASP A 170 21.47 -3.52 -4.63
N LEU A 171 20.23 -3.40 -5.11
CA LEU A 171 19.07 -4.17 -4.61
C LEU A 171 18.91 -5.51 -5.34
N GLY A 172 19.94 -5.92 -6.09
CA GLY A 172 19.90 -7.04 -7.01
C GLY A 172 19.70 -6.60 -8.45
N ASP A 173 20.27 -5.46 -8.85
CA ASP A 173 20.24 -4.93 -10.22
C ASP A 173 21.63 -4.91 -10.88
N LYS A 174 22.71 -5.27 -10.15
CA LYS A 174 24.08 -5.30 -10.68
C LYS A 174 24.72 -6.69 -10.52
N TRP A 175 25.56 -7.06 -11.49
CA TRP A 175 26.30 -8.32 -11.45
C TRP A 175 27.48 -8.25 -10.47
N GLN A 176 27.24 -8.50 -9.19
CA GLN A 176 28.27 -8.41 -8.16
C GLN A 176 28.37 -9.72 -7.37
N LYS A 177 29.59 -10.04 -6.92
CA LYS A 177 29.84 -11.26 -6.12
C LYS A 177 29.34 -12.55 -6.81
N GLY A 178 29.42 -12.58 -8.15
CA GLY A 178 29.06 -13.74 -8.98
C GLY A 178 27.57 -13.93 -9.25
N ASN A 179 26.70 -12.96 -8.93
CA ASN A 179 25.26 -13.04 -9.22
C ASN A 179 24.60 -11.66 -9.33
N VAL A 180 23.51 -11.55 -10.08
CA VAL A 180 22.61 -10.37 -10.08
C VAL A 180 21.70 -10.38 -8.85
N LYS A 181 21.09 -11.52 -8.50
CA LYS A 181 20.08 -11.54 -7.43
C LYS A 181 20.70 -11.41 -6.05
N THR A 182 19.93 -10.85 -5.12
CA THR A 182 20.14 -11.02 -3.68
C THR A 182 19.32 -12.21 -3.19
N ARG A 183 19.36 -12.54 -1.90
CA ARG A 183 18.48 -13.60 -1.36
C ARG A 183 17.00 -13.20 -1.37
N MET A 184 16.72 -11.89 -1.47
CA MET A 184 15.37 -11.36 -1.64
C MET A 184 14.87 -11.49 -3.08
N GLY A 185 15.75 -11.52 -4.07
CA GLY A 185 15.38 -11.37 -5.48
C GLY A 185 16.26 -10.38 -6.19
N ASP A 186 15.83 -10.01 -7.39
CA ASP A 186 16.25 -8.77 -8.04
C ASP A 186 15.41 -7.57 -7.55
N LYS A 187 15.79 -6.38 -8.01
CA LYS A 187 15.13 -5.13 -7.65
C LYS A 187 13.65 -5.09 -8.06
N ASP A 188 13.31 -5.67 -9.20
CA ASP A 188 11.93 -5.63 -9.71
C ASP A 188 11.02 -6.53 -8.86
N GLU A 189 11.52 -7.70 -8.44
CA GLU A 189 10.84 -8.59 -7.49
C GLU A 189 10.62 -7.90 -6.13
N LEU A 190 11.62 -7.19 -5.62
CA LEU A 190 11.51 -6.42 -4.38
C LEU A 190 10.45 -5.31 -4.48
N LEU A 191 10.49 -4.50 -5.53
CA LEU A 191 9.53 -3.42 -5.76
C LEU A 191 8.11 -3.95 -5.96
N ARG A 192 7.96 -5.07 -6.67
CA ARG A 192 6.68 -5.77 -6.82
C ARG A 192 6.13 -6.21 -5.47
N MET A 193 6.95 -6.81 -4.60
CA MET A 193 6.51 -7.22 -3.26
C MET A 193 6.03 -6.02 -2.44
N MET A 194 6.77 -4.91 -2.47
CA MET A 194 6.35 -3.68 -1.79
C MET A 194 5.01 -3.16 -2.32
N ALA A 195 4.82 -3.14 -3.64
CA ALA A 195 3.56 -2.73 -4.24
C ALA A 195 2.39 -3.63 -3.81
N VAL A 196 2.60 -4.95 -3.80
CA VAL A 196 1.58 -5.93 -3.37
C VAL A 196 1.26 -5.78 -1.88
N PHE A 197 2.26 -5.60 -1.01
CA PHE A 197 2.04 -5.37 0.42
C PHE A 197 1.23 -4.09 0.65
N LYS A 198 1.62 -2.99 0.02
CA LYS A 198 0.89 -1.72 0.12
C LYS A 198 -0.54 -1.83 -0.39
N ALA A 199 -0.76 -2.52 -1.51
CA ALA A 199 -2.11 -2.78 -2.03
C ALA A 199 -2.98 -3.64 -1.08
N ASN A 200 -2.36 -4.44 -0.21
CA ASN A 200 -3.05 -5.23 0.82
C ASN A 200 -3.09 -4.53 2.20
N GLY A 201 -2.68 -3.26 2.29
CA GLY A 201 -2.65 -2.53 3.57
C GLY A 201 -1.63 -3.10 4.57
N ILE A 202 -0.50 -3.60 4.05
CA ILE A 202 0.66 -4.07 4.82
C ILE A 202 1.83 -3.12 4.55
N ASP A 203 2.45 -2.63 5.62
CA ASP A 203 3.68 -1.86 5.54
C ASP A 203 4.91 -2.77 5.42
N VAL A 204 5.95 -2.27 4.74
CA VAL A 204 7.24 -2.96 4.62
C VAL A 204 8.25 -2.21 5.49
N ILE A 205 8.89 -2.92 6.41
CA ILE A 205 9.99 -2.39 7.22
C ILE A 205 11.27 -3.06 6.75
N GLN A 206 12.18 -2.28 6.18
CA GLN A 206 13.46 -2.78 5.69
C GLN A 206 14.47 -2.83 6.82
N ASP A 207 15.09 -3.99 7.08
CA ASP A 207 16.27 -4.03 7.94
C ASP A 207 17.47 -3.35 7.28
N ILE A 208 18.27 -2.63 8.07
CA ILE A 208 19.44 -1.88 7.58
C ILE A 208 20.66 -2.18 8.45
N VAL A 209 21.75 -2.55 7.79
CA VAL A 209 23.04 -2.82 8.43
C VAL A 209 24.01 -1.70 8.07
N LEU A 210 24.32 -0.84 9.04
CA LEU A 210 25.24 0.30 8.90
C LEU A 210 26.50 0.16 9.75
N ASN A 211 26.54 -0.80 10.67
CA ASN A 211 27.65 -0.96 11.62
C ASN A 211 28.90 -1.62 10.99
N HIS A 212 28.79 -2.21 9.81
CA HIS A 212 29.92 -2.78 9.07
C HIS A 212 29.61 -2.92 7.57
N VAL A 213 30.67 -3.09 6.78
CA VAL A 213 30.63 -3.48 5.36
C VAL A 213 31.64 -4.59 5.16
N VAL A 214 31.29 -5.62 4.40
CA VAL A 214 32.12 -6.81 4.19
C VAL A 214 32.54 -6.92 2.73
N GLY A 215 33.81 -7.26 2.51
CA GLY A 215 34.31 -7.57 1.17
C GLY A 215 34.33 -6.36 0.23
N ALA A 216 34.49 -5.16 0.79
CA ALA A 216 34.90 -3.96 0.07
C ALA A 216 36.01 -4.32 -0.94
N GLY A 217 35.82 -3.92 -2.19
CA GLY A 217 36.54 -4.49 -3.33
C GLY A 217 38.06 -4.42 -3.23
N SER A 218 38.72 -5.22 -4.07
CA SER A 218 40.16 -5.18 -4.30
C SER A 218 40.44 -4.87 -5.76
N GLN A 219 41.65 -4.39 -6.06
CA GLN A 219 42.16 -4.24 -7.43
C GLN A 219 42.18 -5.57 -8.22
N THR A 220 41.94 -6.70 -7.55
CA THR A 220 41.89 -8.04 -8.14
C THR A 220 40.46 -8.56 -8.37
N GLY A 221 39.44 -7.74 -8.14
CA GLY A 221 38.05 -8.07 -8.48
C GLY A 221 37.23 -8.78 -7.41
N SER A 222 37.72 -8.82 -6.17
CA SER A 222 36.96 -9.40 -5.05
C SER A 222 35.62 -8.69 -4.79
N GLY A 223 35.47 -7.43 -5.21
CA GLY A 223 34.22 -6.67 -5.14
C GLY A 223 33.19 -7.00 -6.23
N GLY A 224 33.56 -7.76 -7.26
CA GLY A 224 32.76 -7.92 -8.46
C GLY A 224 32.94 -6.77 -9.45
N GLN A 225 32.39 -6.95 -10.66
CA GLN A 225 32.47 -5.98 -11.75
C GLN A 225 31.12 -5.33 -11.97
N ASP A 226 31.11 -4.08 -12.38
CA ASP A 226 29.92 -3.49 -12.98
C ASP A 226 30.16 -3.39 -14.49
N PRO A 227 29.59 -4.28 -15.32
CA PRO A 227 29.80 -4.24 -16.76
C PRO A 227 29.34 -2.93 -17.40
N ALA A 228 28.40 -2.22 -16.75
CA ALA A 228 27.86 -0.94 -17.18
C ALA A 228 28.65 0.27 -16.66
N ALA A 229 29.64 0.08 -15.78
CA ALA A 229 30.50 1.17 -15.32
C ALA A 229 31.43 1.66 -16.44
N MET A 230 31.75 2.97 -16.39
CA MET A 230 32.79 3.54 -17.25
C MET A 230 34.12 2.86 -16.95
N ASP A 231 34.78 2.38 -17.99
CA ASP A 231 36.10 1.77 -17.89
C ASP A 231 37.15 2.85 -17.68
N ASP A 232 37.79 2.84 -16.52
CA ASP A 232 38.90 3.75 -16.22
C ASP A 232 40.25 3.24 -16.79
N GLY A 233 40.26 2.07 -17.43
CA GLY A 233 41.45 1.45 -18.01
C GLY A 233 42.44 0.90 -16.97
N GLN A 234 42.08 0.91 -15.69
CA GLN A 234 42.96 0.52 -14.58
C GLN A 234 42.34 -0.55 -13.68
N THR A 235 41.04 -0.43 -13.39
CA THR A 235 40.33 -1.31 -12.45
C THR A 235 39.57 -2.42 -13.16
N ASN A 236 39.61 -2.50 -14.50
CA ASN A 236 38.85 -3.49 -15.27
C ASN A 236 37.36 -3.52 -14.86
N ARG A 237 36.81 -2.34 -14.53
CA ARG A 237 35.45 -2.09 -14.00
C ARG A 237 35.13 -2.80 -12.68
N TYR A 238 36.13 -3.18 -11.91
CA TYR A 238 35.93 -3.73 -10.56
C TYR A 238 35.45 -2.64 -9.60
N LYS A 239 34.40 -2.94 -8.84
CA LYS A 239 33.90 -2.02 -7.81
C LYS A 239 34.80 -2.04 -6.59
N ASN A 240 35.37 -0.88 -6.28
CA ASN A 240 36.15 -0.61 -5.07
C ASN A 240 35.40 0.40 -4.21
N PHE A 241 34.43 -0.07 -3.41
CA PHE A 241 33.88 0.76 -2.34
C PHE A 241 34.96 0.91 -1.26
N ARG A 242 35.38 2.15 -0.99
CA ARG A 242 36.26 2.47 0.13
C ARG A 242 35.44 2.59 1.41
#